data_AF-A0A445MRJ2-F1
#
_entry.id   AF-A0A445MRJ2-F1
#
_cell.length_a   1.000
_cell.length_b   1.000
_cell.length_c   1.000
_cell.angle_alpha   90.00
_cell.angle_beta   90.00
_cell.angle_gamma   90.00
#
_symmetry.space_group_name_H-M   'P 1'
#
loop_
_entity.id
_entity.type
_entity.pdbx_description
1 polymer ?
#
loop_
_entity_poly.entity_id
_entity_poly.type
_entity_poly.pdbx_seq_one_letter_code
_entity_poly.pdbx_strand_id
1 'polypeptide(L)'
;MSQAPLILTDLLGDKEIPTPNHVPNTIMELKKSPPAEGYNIRCPRLGHQIEFSYCRFENRGLPCFKVLDCWYTHFQVADFLKEELSSEEWDKTFNRPPMPKLTSLVELIEQAKKV
;
A
#
# COMPACT_ATOMS: atom_id res chain seq x y z
N MET A 1 -38.93 54.69 6.74
CA MET A 1 -37.51 54.87 6.39
C MET A 1 -36.68 54.59 7.63
N SER A 2 -36.13 53.39 7.76
CA SER A 2 -34.96 53.13 8.59
C SER A 2 -34.38 51.79 8.14
N GLN A 3 -33.24 51.85 7.48
CA GLN A 3 -32.50 50.69 6.99
C GLN A 3 -31.89 49.97 8.19
N ALA A 4 -32.14 48.67 8.31
CA ALA A 4 -31.38 47.82 9.22
C ALA A 4 -30.02 47.48 8.57
N PRO A 5 -28.88 47.57 9.28
CA PRO A 5 -27.60 47.17 8.73
C PRO A 5 -27.46 45.64 8.78
N LEU A 6 -27.06 45.06 7.66
CA LEU A 6 -26.60 43.66 7.56
C LEU A 6 -25.27 43.55 8.32
N ILE A 7 -25.34 43.01 9.54
CA ILE A 7 -24.15 42.70 10.35
C ILE A 7 -23.57 41.35 9.94
N LEU A 8 -22.53 41.46 9.10
CA LEU A 8 -21.32 40.63 8.98
C LEU A 8 -21.18 39.42 9.93
N THR A 9 -21.92 38.33 9.71
CA THR A 9 -21.65 37.03 10.34
C THR A 9 -21.16 35.96 9.36
N ASP A 10 -21.01 36.27 8.07
CA ASP A 10 -20.66 35.29 7.02
C ASP A 10 -19.16 35.14 6.73
N LEU A 11 -18.27 35.28 7.73
CA LEU A 11 -16.82 35.08 7.56
C LEU A 11 -16.17 34.23 8.64
N LEU A 12 -16.89 33.26 9.18
CA LEU A 12 -16.28 32.09 9.80
C LEU A 12 -16.95 30.88 9.19
N GLY A 13 -16.36 30.37 8.10
CA GLY A 13 -16.72 29.05 7.60
C GLY A 13 -16.61 28.06 8.75
N ASP A 14 -17.68 27.32 8.97
CA ASP A 14 -17.82 26.28 9.98
C ASP A 14 -16.65 25.28 9.87
N LYS A 15 -15.55 25.56 10.58
CA LYS A 15 -14.56 24.55 10.92
C LYS A 15 -15.12 23.84 12.14
N GLU A 16 -15.90 22.80 11.90
CA GLU A 16 -16.20 21.80 12.91
C GLU A 16 -14.87 21.33 13.52
N ILE A 17 -14.68 21.68 14.80
CA ILE A 17 -13.61 21.15 15.63
C ILE A 17 -14.05 19.72 15.99
N PRO A 18 -13.35 18.66 15.57
CA PRO A 18 -13.79 17.31 15.90
C PRO A 18 -13.67 17.11 17.42
N THR A 19 -14.81 16.96 18.09
CA THR A 19 -14.89 16.67 19.52
C THR A 19 -14.40 15.23 19.78
N PRO A 20 -13.71 14.97 20.90
CA PRO A 20 -12.99 13.70 21.11
C PRO A 20 -13.88 12.50 21.48
N ASN A 21 -15.21 12.59 21.33
CA ASN A 21 -16.15 11.56 21.79
C ASN A 21 -17.22 11.21 20.74
N HIS A 22 -16.80 11.06 19.48
CA HIS A 22 -17.56 10.24 18.54
C HIS A 22 -16.82 8.92 18.41
N VAL A 23 -17.44 7.81 18.84
CA VAL A 23 -17.00 6.46 18.49
C VAL A 23 -17.88 6.03 17.32
N PRO A 24 -17.51 6.35 16.06
CA PRO A 24 -18.20 5.76 14.94
C PRO A 24 -17.79 4.28 14.90
N ASN A 25 -18.80 3.41 14.92
CA ASN A 25 -18.65 1.99 14.65
C ASN A 25 -18.32 1.83 13.15
N THR A 26 -17.09 2.15 12.76
CA THR A 26 -16.62 2.13 11.37
C THR A 26 -15.53 1.07 11.25
N ILE A 27 -15.84 0.04 10.47
CA ILE A 27 -14.88 -0.89 9.89
C ILE A 27 -13.73 -0.07 9.30
N MET A 28 -12.56 -0.17 9.92
CA MET A 28 -11.29 0.50 9.63
C MET A 28 -11.22 1.15 8.24
N GLU A 29 -11.37 2.47 8.20
CA GLU A 29 -11.24 3.28 6.99
C GLU A 29 -9.74 3.48 6.69
N LEU A 30 -9.10 2.39 6.23
CA LEU A 30 -7.70 2.41 5.81
C LEU A 30 -7.57 3.36 4.62
N LYS A 31 -6.57 4.24 4.61
CA LYS A 31 -6.32 5.13 3.48
C LYS A 31 -5.80 4.32 2.28
N LYS A 32 -6.07 4.77 1.06
CA LYS A 32 -5.55 4.15 -0.15
C LYS A 32 -4.10 4.52 -0.46
N SER A 33 -3.67 5.71 -0.04
CA SER A 33 -2.30 6.17 -0.22
C SER A 33 -1.33 5.36 0.66
N PRO A 34 -0.11 5.07 0.18
CA PRO A 34 0.92 4.47 1.00
C PRO A 34 1.28 5.38 2.20
N PRO A 35 1.87 4.81 3.27
CA PRO A 35 2.39 5.59 4.38
C PRO A 35 3.45 6.61 3.93
N ALA A 36 3.65 7.64 4.74
CA ALA A 36 4.67 8.65 4.50
C ALA A 36 6.09 8.05 4.48
N GLU A 37 7.03 8.78 3.88
CA GLU A 37 8.45 8.46 3.94
C GLU A 37 8.91 8.34 5.41
N GLY A 38 9.82 7.40 5.69
CA GLY A 38 10.25 7.06 7.03
C GLY A 38 9.35 6.07 7.78
N TYR A 39 8.17 5.74 7.27
CA TYR A 39 7.31 4.71 7.86
C TYR A 39 7.84 3.31 7.52
N ASN A 40 8.29 2.59 8.54
CA ASN A 40 8.96 1.30 8.39
C ASN A 40 8.21 0.16 9.10
N ILE A 41 8.27 -1.03 8.51
CA ILE A 41 7.80 -2.28 9.12
C ILE A 41 8.89 -3.35 9.05
N ARG A 42 8.82 -4.34 9.95
CA ARG A 42 9.77 -5.46 9.94
C ARG A 42 9.48 -6.40 8.77
N CYS A 43 10.44 -6.56 7.86
CA CYS A 43 10.34 -7.50 6.76
C CYS A 43 10.53 -8.95 7.25
N PRO A 44 9.56 -9.86 7.06
CA PRO A 44 9.73 -11.26 7.43
C PRO A 44 10.76 -12.01 6.55
N ARG A 45 11.05 -11.50 5.35
CA ARG A 45 12.06 -12.10 4.44
C ARG A 45 13.49 -11.67 4.78
N LEU A 46 13.68 -10.41 5.18
CA LEU A 46 15.01 -9.81 5.37
C LEU A 46 15.39 -9.61 6.83
N GLY A 47 14.44 -9.72 7.76
CA GLY A 47 14.69 -9.63 9.20
C GLY A 47 14.89 -8.22 9.77
N HIS A 48 14.84 -7.17 8.95
CA HIS A 48 15.04 -5.77 9.35
C HIS A 48 13.89 -4.85 8.92
N GLN A 49 13.95 -3.59 9.34
CA GLN A 49 12.96 -2.54 9.05
C GLN A 49 13.11 -2.02 7.61
N ILE A 50 12.01 -1.96 6.87
CA ILE A 50 11.96 -1.44 5.50
C ILE A 50 10.74 -0.57 5.25
N GLU A 51 10.85 0.31 4.28
CA GLU A 51 9.75 1.14 3.79
C GLU A 51 8.96 0.42 2.68
N PHE A 52 7.75 0.94 2.40
CA PHE A 52 6.92 0.43 1.31
C PHE A 52 7.59 0.61 -0.07
N SER A 53 8.36 1.69 -0.25
CA SER A 53 9.14 2.00 -1.45
C SER A 53 10.04 0.83 -1.87
N TYR A 54 10.71 0.20 -0.92
CA TYR A 54 11.54 -0.99 -1.16
C TYR A 54 10.70 -2.17 -1.65
N CYS A 55 9.59 -2.47 -0.95
CA CYS A 55 8.72 -3.59 -1.30
C CYS A 55 8.12 -3.46 -2.70
N ARG A 56 7.92 -2.23 -3.20
CA ARG A 56 7.28 -1.97 -4.49
C ARG A 56 8.12 -2.42 -5.70
N PHE A 57 9.44 -2.55 -5.56
CA PHE A 57 10.35 -2.84 -6.70
C PHE A 57 11.33 -3.99 -6.44
N GLU A 58 11.27 -4.66 -5.28
CA GLU A 58 12.23 -5.70 -4.86
C GLU A 58 12.34 -6.87 -5.85
N ASN A 59 11.25 -7.24 -6.53
CA ASN A 59 11.22 -8.39 -7.41
C ASN A 59 11.53 -7.99 -8.87
N ARG A 60 12.78 -7.56 -9.13
CA ARG A 60 13.25 -7.15 -10.46
C ARG A 60 12.38 -6.06 -11.10
N GLY A 61 12.00 -5.05 -10.31
CA GLY A 61 11.11 -3.97 -10.75
C GLY A 61 9.63 -4.23 -10.50
N LEU A 62 9.25 -5.43 -10.05
CA LEU A 62 7.89 -5.74 -9.57
C LEU A 62 7.83 -5.72 -8.04
N PRO A 63 6.63 -5.62 -7.46
CA PRO A 63 6.47 -5.73 -6.02
C PRO A 63 6.91 -7.10 -5.48
N CYS A 64 7.34 -7.08 -4.22
CA CYS A 64 7.62 -8.27 -3.45
C CYS A 64 6.35 -9.14 -3.36
N PHE A 65 6.48 -10.46 -3.48
CA PHE A 65 5.35 -11.40 -3.42
C PHE A 65 4.58 -11.39 -2.09
N LYS A 66 5.16 -10.84 -0.99
CA LYS A 66 4.48 -10.69 0.31
C LYS A 66 3.93 -9.29 0.56
N VAL A 67 4.01 -8.36 -0.39
CA VAL A 67 3.69 -6.95 -0.17
C VAL A 67 2.24 -6.77 0.33
N LEU A 68 1.29 -7.56 -0.20
CA LEU A 68 -0.11 -7.51 0.24
C LEU A 68 -0.24 -7.94 1.71
N ASP A 69 0.35 -9.07 2.08
CA ASP A 69 0.34 -9.59 3.45
C ASP A 69 1.05 -8.67 4.46
N CYS A 70 2.10 -7.98 4.02
CA CYS A 70 2.88 -7.12 4.91
C CYS A 70 2.20 -5.77 5.14
N TRP A 71 1.47 -5.24 4.16
CA TRP A 71 1.01 -3.85 4.17
C TRP A 71 -0.50 -3.66 4.33
N TYR A 72 -1.31 -4.73 4.28
CA TYR A 72 -2.79 -4.62 4.35
C TYR A 72 -3.32 -3.96 5.64
N THR A 73 -2.61 -4.06 6.76
CA THR A 73 -2.99 -3.39 8.02
C THR A 73 -2.59 -1.91 8.08
N HIS A 74 -1.78 -1.46 7.12
CA HIS A 74 -1.20 -0.12 7.12
C HIS A 74 -1.95 0.82 6.16
N PHE A 75 -2.42 0.29 5.02
CA PHE A 75 -3.20 1.02 4.02
C PHE A 75 -3.87 0.03 3.04
N GLN A 76 -4.72 0.50 2.13
CA GLN A 76 -5.36 -0.33 1.08
C GLN A 76 -4.36 -0.70 -0.03
N VAL A 77 -3.31 -1.46 0.32
CA VAL A 77 -2.20 -1.81 -0.57
C VAL A 77 -2.62 -2.52 -1.85
N ALA A 78 -3.66 -3.36 -1.77
CA ALA A 78 -4.18 -4.07 -2.95
C ALA A 78 -4.75 -3.08 -3.98
N ASP A 79 -5.55 -2.11 -3.54
CA ASP A 79 -6.18 -1.15 -4.43
C ASP A 79 -5.18 -0.13 -4.98
N PHE A 80 -4.17 0.24 -4.18
CA PHE A 80 -3.03 1.02 -4.66
C PHE A 80 -2.27 0.28 -5.79
N LEU A 81 -1.91 -0.99 -5.57
CA LEU A 81 -1.13 -1.74 -6.57
C LEU A 81 -1.94 -2.10 -7.83
N LYS A 82 -3.27 -2.25 -7.73
CA LYS A 82 -4.12 -2.43 -8.90
C LYS A 82 -4.16 -1.20 -9.82
N GLU A 83 -3.94 -0.01 -9.28
CA GLU A 83 -3.85 1.22 -10.09
C GLU A 83 -2.47 1.40 -10.71
N GLU A 84 -1.42 1.00 -9.99
CA GLU A 84 -0.04 1.22 -10.42
C GLU A 84 0.49 0.14 -11.37
N LEU A 85 -0.02 -1.09 -11.28
CA LEU A 85 0.42 -2.22 -12.10
C LEU A 85 -0.50 -2.44 -13.29
N SER A 86 0.08 -2.79 -14.44
CA SER A 86 -0.69 -3.40 -15.51
C SER A 86 -1.25 -4.76 -15.10
N SER A 87 -2.29 -5.24 -15.79
CA SER A 87 -2.86 -6.56 -15.51
C SER A 87 -1.82 -7.69 -15.66
N GLU A 88 -0.90 -7.56 -16.62
CA GLU A 88 0.17 -8.55 -16.82
C GLU A 88 1.17 -8.55 -15.65
N GLU A 89 1.54 -7.38 -15.13
CA GLU A 89 2.42 -7.27 -13.97
C GLU A 89 1.75 -7.79 -12.70
N TRP A 90 0.46 -7.49 -12.51
CA TRP A 90 -0.34 -8.04 -11.43
C TRP A 90 -0.34 -9.57 -11.47
N ASP A 91 -0.65 -10.15 -12.63
CA ASP A 91 -0.70 -11.60 -12.80
C ASP A 91 0.67 -12.26 -12.56
N LYS A 92 1.74 -11.66 -13.08
CA LYS A 92 3.13 -12.11 -12.85
C LYS A 92 3.50 -12.10 -11.38
N THR A 93 2.98 -11.14 -10.61
CA THR A 93 3.36 -10.93 -9.21
C THR A 93 2.52 -11.76 -8.24
N PHE A 94 1.20 -11.83 -8.45
CA PHE A 94 0.25 -12.36 -7.46
C PHE A 94 -0.48 -13.64 -7.88
N ASN A 95 -0.59 -13.91 -9.19
CA ASN A 95 -1.38 -15.04 -9.69
C ASN A 95 -0.50 -16.21 -10.19
N ARG A 96 0.83 -16.07 -10.18
CA ARG A 96 1.71 -17.19 -10.54
C ARG A 96 1.78 -18.21 -9.40
N PRO A 97 1.54 -19.50 -9.69
CA PRO A 97 1.76 -20.54 -8.69
C PRO A 97 3.24 -20.55 -8.27
N PRO A 98 3.54 -20.75 -6.97
CA PRO A 98 4.91 -20.82 -6.52
C PRO A 98 5.62 -21.96 -7.24
N MET A 99 6.67 -21.63 -8.00
CA MET A 99 7.51 -22.64 -8.65
C MET A 99 8.03 -23.59 -7.57
N PRO A 100 7.81 -24.92 -7.70
CA PRO A 100 8.38 -25.88 -6.78
C PRO A 100 9.90 -25.71 -6.77
N LYS A 101 10.48 -25.47 -5.58
CA LYS A 101 11.91 -25.17 -5.41
C LYS A 101 12.85 -26.21 -6.05
N LEU A 102 12.38 -27.45 -6.24
CA LEU A 102 13.14 -28.54 -6.86
C LEU A 102 13.31 -28.36 -8.38
N THR A 103 12.30 -27.84 -9.08
CA THR A 103 12.36 -27.65 -10.54
C THR A 103 13.42 -26.61 -10.91
N SER A 104 13.52 -25.53 -10.11
CA SER A 104 14.49 -24.46 -10.35
C SER A 104 15.95 -24.92 -10.20
N LEU A 105 16.26 -25.80 -9.24
CA LEU A 105 17.65 -26.26 -9.05
C LEU A 105 18.13 -27.13 -10.21
N VAL A 106 17.27 -28.05 -10.69
CA VAL A 106 17.58 -28.93 -11.82
C VAL A 106 17.75 -28.11 -13.11
N GLU A 107 16.86 -27.16 -13.37
CA GLU A 107 16.97 -26.27 -14.54
C GLU A 107 18.25 -25.42 -14.52
N LEU A 108 18.65 -24.90 -13.36
CA LEU A 108 19.90 -24.13 -13.21
C LEU A 108 21.13 -25.01 -13.44
N ILE A 109 21.12 -26.26 -12.96
CA ILE A 109 22.19 -27.23 -13.22
C ILE A 109 22.26 -27.59 -14.71
N GLU A 110 21.12 -27.75 -15.38
CA GLU A 110 21.08 -28.05 -16.82
C GLU A 110 21.57 -26.87 -17.68
N GLN A 111 21.23 -25.63 -17.33
CA GLN A 111 21.75 -24.45 -18.01
C GLN A 111 23.27 -24.32 -17.86
N ALA A 112 23.81 -24.64 -16.67
CA ALA A 112 25.24 -24.64 -16.40
C ALA A 112 26.02 -25.77 -17.10
N LYS A 113 25.34 -26.81 -17.61
CA LYS A 113 25.96 -27.89 -18.41
C LYS A 113 26.07 -27.58 -19.90
N LYS A 114 25.42 -26.50 -20.38
CA LYS A 114 25.38 -26.12 -21.81
C LYS A 114 26.47 -25.10 -22.21
N VAL A 115 27.44 -24.87 -21.33
CA VAL A 115 28.61 -23.99 -21.54
C VAL A 115 29.87 -24.82 -21.78
#